data_AF-A0A7X9VYR1-F1
#
_entry.id   AF-A0A7X9VYR1-F1
#
_cell.length_a   1.000
_cell.length_b   1.000
_cell.length_c   1.000
_cell.angle_alpha   90.00
_cell.angle_beta   90.00
_cell.angle_gamma   90.00
#
_symmetry.space_group_name_H-M   'P 1'
#
loop_
_entity.id
_entity.type
_entity.pdbx_description
1 polymer ?
#
loop_
_entity_poly.entity_id
_entity_poly.type
_entity_poly.pdbx_seq_one_letter_code
_entity_poly.pdbx_strand_id
1 'polypeptide(L)'
;MSWKPPPASADRLRAKLDDEFETVAKPQGLRRTSDARREQEAAAPASDPDEWQRSSEQRAPARGRRAASAEGQAGADEGKPDRKGPSLKMRAVGYLSRREHAREELARKLSAYAEDAAEVEAVLDALEKEGWLSTERFAQSLVHRRASRQGAARIVQELRQHGVDANQVAELRDQLRATEYDRALEVWKKRFDAKPADRAAYAKQARFLASRGFAHDVIRRIVGDSDED
;
A
#
# COMPACT_ATOMS: atom_id res chain seq x y z
N MET A 1 -50.57 2.78 -18.02
CA MET A 1 -50.42 2.49 -16.58
C MET A 1 -49.10 3.10 -16.11
N SER A 2 -49.14 4.11 -15.24
CA SER A 2 -47.95 4.73 -14.65
C SER A 2 -47.74 4.19 -13.24
N TRP A 3 -46.57 3.63 -12.95
CA TRP A 3 -46.17 3.32 -11.59
C TRP A 3 -45.09 4.32 -11.14
N LYS A 4 -45.45 5.16 -10.17
CA LYS A 4 -44.53 6.02 -9.39
C LYS A 4 -44.21 5.31 -8.08
N PRO A 5 -42.93 5.15 -7.67
CA PRO A 5 -42.58 4.69 -6.35
C PRO A 5 -42.67 5.83 -5.31
N PRO A 6 -42.95 5.54 -4.03
CA PRO A 6 -43.15 6.55 -2.99
C PRO A 6 -41.82 7.16 -2.47
N PRO A 7 -41.79 8.44 -2.08
CA PRO A 7 -40.62 9.09 -1.51
C PRO A 7 -40.65 9.03 0.02
N ALA A 8 -39.98 8.05 0.64
CA ALA A 8 -39.57 8.12 2.05
C ALA A 8 -38.76 6.89 2.42
N SER A 9 -37.43 7.01 2.39
CA SER A 9 -36.50 6.30 3.30
C SER A 9 -35.03 6.70 3.11
N ALA A 10 -34.69 7.48 2.06
CA ALA A 10 -33.32 7.96 1.85
C ALA A 10 -33.01 9.33 2.51
N ASP A 11 -34.03 10.16 2.82
CA ASP A 11 -33.80 11.50 3.39
C ASP A 11 -33.87 11.58 4.93
N ARG A 12 -34.22 10.50 5.63
CA ARG A 12 -34.28 10.49 7.12
C ARG A 12 -33.01 9.98 7.81
N LEU A 13 -32.01 9.51 7.07
CA LEU A 13 -30.72 9.07 7.61
C LEU A 13 -29.56 10.00 7.23
N ARG A 14 -29.78 10.99 6.35
CA ARG A 14 -28.84 12.10 6.11
C ARG A 14 -29.08 13.32 7.01
N ALA A 15 -30.29 13.50 7.53
CA ALA A 15 -30.64 14.63 8.40
C ALA A 15 -30.40 14.39 9.91
N LYS A 16 -29.64 13.36 10.30
CA LYS A 16 -29.33 13.05 11.72
C LYS A 16 -27.83 12.96 12.03
N LEU A 17 -26.96 13.32 11.09
CA LEU A 17 -25.51 13.36 11.29
C LEU A 17 -24.87 14.68 10.84
N ASP A 18 -25.66 15.66 10.40
CA ASP A 18 -25.19 17.00 10.01
C ASP A 18 -25.61 18.11 11.00
N ASP A 19 -26.23 17.78 12.14
CA ASP A 19 -26.78 18.75 13.11
C ASP A 19 -26.09 18.72 14.51
N GLU A 20 -24.88 18.15 14.61
CA GLU A 20 -24.09 18.15 15.86
C GLU A 20 -22.66 18.69 15.72
N PHE A 21 -22.30 19.28 14.57
CA PHE A 21 -20.95 19.86 14.38
C PHE A 21 -20.91 21.24 13.73
N GLU A 22 -21.96 22.05 13.91
CA GLU A 22 -22.01 23.42 13.38
C GLU A 22 -22.08 24.51 14.47
N THR A 23 -21.10 24.56 15.37
CA THR A 23 -20.75 25.82 16.07
C THR A 23 -19.28 25.84 16.53
N VAL A 24 -18.30 26.02 15.63
CA VAL A 24 -17.04 26.68 15.99
C VAL A 24 -16.55 27.52 14.81
N ALA A 25 -16.34 28.80 15.09
CA ALA A 25 -15.92 29.85 14.16
C ALA A 25 -14.66 29.51 13.34
N LYS A 26 -14.64 29.93 12.07
CA LYS A 26 -13.47 29.90 11.19
C LYS A 26 -12.37 30.84 11.73
N PRO A 27 -11.17 30.38 12.09
CA PRO A 27 -10.06 31.28 12.36
C PRO A 27 -9.48 31.79 11.04
N GLN A 28 -9.64 33.09 10.79
CA GLN A 28 -8.89 33.81 9.76
C GLN A 28 -7.42 33.90 10.18
N GLY A 29 -6.49 33.64 9.26
CA GLY A 29 -5.11 34.12 9.37
C GLY A 29 -4.01 33.13 9.76
N LEU A 30 -4.06 31.85 9.35
CA LEU A 30 -2.91 30.95 9.53
C LEU A 30 -1.99 30.96 8.29
N ARG A 31 -0.93 31.78 8.36
CA ARG A 31 0.17 31.77 7.37
C ARG A 31 0.87 30.42 7.39
N ARG A 32 1.17 29.86 6.21
CA ARG A 32 1.91 28.59 6.07
C ARG A 32 3.36 28.81 6.51
N THR A 33 3.89 27.88 7.29
CA THR A 33 5.25 27.89 7.84
C THR A 33 6.37 27.91 6.79
N SER A 34 6.02 27.74 5.50
CA SER A 34 6.92 27.92 4.36
C SER A 34 7.21 29.37 4.00
N ASP A 35 6.30 30.30 4.30
CA ASP A 35 6.46 31.72 3.93
C ASP A 35 7.33 32.48 4.94
N ALA A 36 7.27 32.13 6.23
CA ALA A 36 8.08 32.74 7.28
C ALA A 36 9.58 32.43 7.17
N ARG A 37 9.96 31.29 6.56
CA ARG A 37 11.36 30.90 6.35
C ARG A 37 12.01 31.66 5.20
N ARG A 38 11.23 31.99 4.17
CA ARG A 38 11.70 32.72 2.99
C ARG A 38 11.93 34.21 3.27
N GLU A 39 11.22 34.78 4.23
CA GLU A 39 11.41 36.18 4.68
C GLU A 39 12.64 36.34 5.61
N GLN A 40 13.05 35.30 6.35
CA GLN A 40 14.26 35.33 7.18
C GLN A 40 15.57 35.19 6.38
N GLU A 41 15.56 34.48 5.24
CA GLU A 41 16.74 34.35 4.37
C GLU A 41 16.99 35.57 3.47
N ALA A 42 16.00 36.46 3.30
CA ALA A 42 16.12 37.66 2.47
C ALA A 42 16.71 38.90 3.19
N ALA A 43 16.94 38.82 4.50
CA ALA A 43 17.31 39.97 5.34
C ALA A 43 18.74 39.95 5.89
N ALA A 44 19.60 39.03 5.45
CA ALA A 44 21.01 38.98 5.86
C ALA A 44 21.91 39.66 4.80
N PRO A 45 22.77 40.63 5.17
CA PRO A 45 23.73 41.20 4.23
C PRO A 45 24.85 40.21 3.90
N ALA A 46 25.25 40.21 2.62
CA ALA A 46 26.31 39.38 2.07
C ALA A 46 27.69 39.72 2.67
N SER A 47 28.42 38.69 3.09
CA SER A 47 29.86 38.76 3.38
C SER A 47 30.59 37.64 2.61
N ASP A 48 31.69 38.03 1.97
CA ASP A 48 32.52 37.29 1.00
C ASP A 48 32.99 35.89 1.45
N PRO A 49 33.21 34.93 0.53
CA PRO A 49 33.66 33.58 0.83
C PRO A 49 35.15 33.41 0.51
N ASP A 50 36.03 33.56 1.50
CA ASP A 50 37.34 32.89 1.46
C ASP A 50 37.93 32.81 2.87
N GLU A 51 38.81 31.83 3.11
CA GLU A 51 39.47 31.46 4.38
C GLU A 51 38.79 30.39 5.25
N TRP A 52 38.98 29.13 4.85
CA TRP A 52 39.12 28.02 5.81
C TRP A 52 40.61 27.71 6.02
N GLN A 53 41.28 28.50 6.87
CA GLN A 53 42.58 28.12 7.39
C GLN A 53 42.44 27.25 8.64
N ARG A 54 42.95 26.03 8.49
CA ARG A 54 43.16 25.02 9.53
C ARG A 54 44.46 25.34 10.27
N SER A 55 44.38 25.57 11.58
CA SER A 55 45.48 25.57 12.56
C SER A 55 44.80 25.61 13.94
N SER A 56 45.22 24.97 15.01
CA SER A 56 46.40 24.20 15.40
C SER A 56 45.98 23.65 16.78
N GLU A 57 46.07 22.35 17.02
CA GLU A 57 47.14 21.79 17.84
C GLU A 57 47.25 22.37 19.28
N GLN A 58 47.21 21.43 20.24
CA GLN A 58 47.94 21.41 21.52
C GLN A 58 47.33 22.14 22.74
N ARG A 59 46.79 21.35 23.70
CA ARG A 59 47.40 21.17 25.03
C ARG A 59 46.59 20.23 25.95
N ALA A 60 47.25 19.18 26.42
CA ALA A 60 47.06 18.60 27.76
C ALA A 60 47.84 19.48 28.80
N PRO A 61 47.83 19.28 30.16
CA PRO A 61 47.65 18.01 30.88
C PRO A 61 47.06 18.03 32.34
N ALA A 62 46.98 16.81 32.90
CA ALA A 62 47.35 16.36 34.27
C ALA A 62 46.41 16.47 35.51
N ARG A 63 46.04 15.25 35.99
CA ARG A 63 46.12 14.63 37.35
C ARG A 63 45.57 15.32 38.62
N GLY A 64 44.78 14.53 39.35
CA GLY A 64 44.70 14.53 40.83
C GLY A 64 43.97 13.28 41.37
N ARG A 65 44.61 12.51 42.26
CA ARG A 65 44.08 11.32 42.96
C ARG A 65 43.25 11.71 44.20
N ARG A 66 42.26 10.89 44.58
CA ARG A 66 42.22 10.18 45.88
C ARG A 66 41.12 9.12 45.93
N ALA A 67 41.42 8.05 46.66
CA ALA A 67 40.55 6.92 46.97
C ALA A 67 39.86 7.12 48.33
N ALA A 68 38.66 6.57 48.48
CA ALA A 68 38.11 6.12 49.76
C ALA A 68 37.03 5.04 49.48
N SER A 69 37.11 3.96 50.25
CA SER A 69 36.31 2.73 50.19
C SER A 69 35.00 2.87 50.95
N ALA A 70 33.91 2.25 50.48
CA ALA A 70 32.83 1.70 51.32
C ALA A 70 31.94 0.74 50.51
N GLU A 71 31.99 -0.50 50.96
CA GLU A 71 31.05 -1.64 50.91
C GLU A 71 29.65 -1.46 50.29
N GLY A 72 29.29 -2.48 49.48
CA GLY A 72 28.03 -3.22 49.68
C GLY A 72 26.74 -2.59 49.18
N GLN A 73 26.40 -2.86 47.92
CA GLN A 73 25.06 -3.36 47.60
C GLN A 73 25.12 -4.08 46.25
N ALA A 74 24.80 -5.38 46.27
CA ALA A 74 24.41 -6.14 45.09
C ALA A 74 23.13 -5.51 44.52
N GLY A 75 23.30 -4.46 43.72
CA GLY A 75 22.26 -4.00 42.81
C GLY A 75 22.12 -5.08 41.74
N ALA A 76 20.94 -5.71 41.72
CA ALA A 76 20.53 -6.59 40.66
C ALA A 76 20.97 -5.98 39.32
N ASP A 77 21.72 -6.79 38.55
CA ASP A 77 21.80 -6.64 37.12
C ASP A 77 20.36 -6.81 36.60
N GLU A 78 19.57 -5.73 36.68
CA GLU A 78 18.35 -5.57 35.91
C GLU A 78 18.82 -5.52 34.47
N GLY A 79 18.97 -6.71 33.90
CA GLY A 79 19.29 -6.92 32.50
C GLY A 79 18.39 -6.01 31.70
N LYS A 80 18.99 -4.95 31.12
CA LYS A 80 18.36 -4.13 30.10
C LYS A 80 17.70 -5.11 29.15
N PRO A 81 16.37 -5.09 28.96
CA PRO A 81 15.73 -6.06 28.09
C PRO A 81 16.41 -5.93 26.75
N ASP A 82 17.06 -7.01 26.35
CA ASP A 82 17.68 -7.15 25.05
C ASP A 82 16.64 -6.65 24.06
N ARG A 83 16.95 -5.60 23.28
CA ARG A 83 15.96 -4.92 22.45
C ARG A 83 15.58 -5.86 21.31
N LYS A 84 14.77 -6.88 21.63
CA LYS A 84 14.10 -7.74 20.68
C LYS A 84 13.36 -6.78 19.75
N GLY A 85 13.59 -6.94 18.45
CA GLY A 85 12.96 -6.09 17.45
C GLY A 85 11.43 -6.11 17.58
N PRO A 86 10.71 -5.32 16.75
CA PRO A 86 9.26 -5.25 16.80
C PRO A 86 8.61 -6.64 16.87
N SER A 87 7.57 -6.78 17.70
CA SER A 87 6.80 -8.03 17.83
C SER A 87 6.18 -8.44 16.50
N LEU A 88 5.84 -9.73 16.32
CA LEU A 88 5.16 -10.23 15.12
C LEU A 88 3.87 -9.45 14.84
N LYS A 89 3.07 -9.17 15.88
CA LYS A 89 1.85 -8.35 15.76
C LYS A 89 2.16 -6.93 15.26
N MET A 90 3.18 -6.26 15.81
CA MET A 90 3.58 -4.92 15.37
C MET A 90 4.03 -4.92 13.90
N ARG A 91 4.78 -5.94 13.47
CA ARG A 91 5.20 -6.11 12.07
C ARG A 91 4.00 -6.33 11.16
N ALA A 92 3.07 -7.19 11.57
CA ALA A 92 1.86 -7.50 10.83
C ALA A 92 0.98 -6.26 10.62
N VAL A 93 0.73 -5.50 11.68
CA VAL A 93 0.02 -4.21 11.60
C VAL A 93 0.76 -3.23 10.70
N GLY A 94 2.09 -3.19 10.76
CA GLY A 94 2.91 -2.38 9.85
C GLY A 94 2.80 -2.79 8.36
N TYR A 95 2.52 -4.05 8.05
CA TYR A 95 2.21 -4.47 6.68
C TYR A 95 0.79 -4.07 6.29
N LEU A 96 -0.19 -4.39 7.14
CA LEU A 96 -1.62 -4.15 6.90
C LEU A 96 -1.96 -2.65 6.82
N SER A 97 -1.21 -1.79 7.49
CA SER A 97 -1.39 -0.32 7.40
C SER A 97 -1.07 0.25 6.02
N ARG A 98 -0.28 -0.46 5.21
CA ARG A 98 0.11 -0.01 3.86
C ARG A 98 -0.83 -0.54 2.79
N ARG A 99 -1.30 -1.78 2.93
CA ARG A 99 -2.30 -2.40 2.07
C ARG A 99 -2.85 -3.68 2.67
N GLU A 100 -3.98 -4.12 2.13
CA GLU A 100 -4.52 -5.45 2.36
C GLU A 100 -3.54 -6.54 1.88
N HIS A 101 -3.46 -7.60 2.68
CA HIS A 101 -2.61 -8.76 2.45
C HIS A 101 -3.42 -10.04 2.57
N ALA A 102 -3.09 -11.04 1.76
CA ALA A 102 -3.60 -12.38 1.96
C ALA A 102 -2.95 -13.00 3.20
N ARG A 103 -3.65 -13.91 3.89
CA ARG A 103 -3.14 -14.62 5.06
C ARG A 103 -1.77 -15.26 4.79
N GLU A 104 -1.65 -16.01 3.70
CA GLU A 104 -0.39 -16.65 3.31
C GLU A 104 0.72 -15.66 2.95
N GLU A 105 0.38 -14.52 2.35
CA GLU A 105 1.35 -13.47 2.05
C GLU A 105 1.94 -12.91 3.35
N LEU A 106 1.08 -12.70 4.34
CA LEU A 106 1.47 -12.20 5.64
C LEU A 106 2.27 -13.26 6.43
N ALA A 107 1.84 -14.53 6.39
CA ALA A 107 2.56 -15.65 6.97
C ALA A 107 4.00 -15.73 6.47
N ARG A 108 4.21 -15.70 5.14
CA ARG A 108 5.55 -15.71 4.52
C ARG A 108 6.43 -14.53 4.90
N LYS A 109 5.84 -13.37 5.21
CA LYS A 109 6.59 -12.20 5.67
C LYS A 109 6.96 -12.27 7.14
N LEU A 110 6.10 -12.87 7.95
CA LEU A 110 6.31 -13.02 9.39
C LEU A 110 7.23 -14.19 9.73
N SER A 111 7.28 -15.24 8.89
CA SER A 111 8.07 -16.44 9.13
C SER A 111 9.56 -16.18 9.32
N ALA A 112 10.11 -15.12 8.72
CA ALA A 112 11.51 -14.72 8.90
C ALA A 112 11.82 -14.12 10.30
N TYR A 113 10.79 -13.86 11.11
CA TYR A 113 10.90 -13.22 12.41
C TYR A 113 10.33 -14.06 13.56
N ALA A 114 9.81 -15.25 13.26
CA ALA A 114 9.22 -16.16 14.23
C ALA A 114 10.15 -17.36 14.46
N GLU A 115 10.18 -17.86 15.69
CA GLU A 115 10.94 -19.08 16.03
C GLU A 115 10.16 -20.34 15.62
N ASP A 116 8.82 -20.26 15.64
CA ASP A 116 7.91 -21.34 15.28
C ASP A 116 6.80 -20.83 14.34
N ALA A 117 6.35 -21.70 13.43
CA ALA A 117 5.19 -21.48 12.58
C ALA A 117 3.90 -21.32 13.40
N ALA A 118 3.79 -21.99 14.56
CA ALA A 118 2.61 -21.87 15.43
C ALA A 118 2.41 -20.44 15.96
N GLU A 119 3.49 -19.71 16.22
CA GLU A 119 3.41 -18.30 16.64
C GLU A 119 2.84 -17.41 15.53
N VAL A 120 3.24 -17.67 14.29
CA VAL A 120 2.72 -16.94 13.13
C VAL A 120 1.22 -17.19 12.98
N GLU A 121 0.79 -18.45 13.01
CA GLU A 121 -0.64 -18.79 12.90
C GLU A 121 -1.47 -18.17 14.02
N ALA A 122 -0.99 -18.21 15.27
CA ALA A 122 -1.68 -17.58 16.40
C ALA A 122 -1.85 -16.06 16.23
N VAL A 123 -0.84 -15.38 15.68
CA VAL A 123 -0.93 -13.94 15.38
C VAL A 123 -1.91 -13.69 14.23
N LEU A 124 -1.90 -14.51 13.19
CA LEU A 124 -2.83 -14.37 12.06
C LEU A 124 -4.29 -14.58 12.50
N ASP A 125 -4.55 -15.59 13.32
CA ASP A 125 -5.88 -15.86 13.89
C ASP A 125 -6.38 -14.68 14.74
N ALA A 126 -5.51 -14.11 15.58
CA ALA A 126 -5.86 -12.94 16.36
C ALA A 126 -6.19 -11.73 15.45
N LEU A 127 -5.44 -11.53 14.36
CA LEU A 127 -5.68 -10.43 13.43
C LEU A 127 -6.96 -10.61 12.61
N GLU A 128 -7.34 -11.83 12.25
CA GLU A 128 -8.62 -12.12 11.60
C GLU A 128 -9.78 -11.91 12.57
N LYS A 129 -9.66 -12.41 13.80
CA LYS A 129 -10.67 -12.24 14.85
C LYS A 129 -10.90 -10.76 15.20
N GLU A 130 -9.83 -9.98 15.24
CA GLU A 130 -9.88 -8.52 15.45
C GLU A 130 -10.28 -7.74 14.18
N GLY A 131 -10.43 -8.41 13.03
CA GLY A 131 -10.87 -7.81 11.77
C GLY A 131 -9.79 -7.03 11.00
N TRP A 132 -8.52 -7.06 11.45
CA TRP A 132 -7.38 -6.44 10.75
C TRP A 132 -7.01 -7.18 9.47
N LEU A 133 -7.15 -8.51 9.46
CA LEU A 133 -6.91 -9.35 8.29
C LEU A 133 -8.26 -9.82 7.71
N SER A 134 -8.44 -9.68 6.41
CA SER A 134 -9.68 -10.09 5.71
C SER A 134 -9.38 -10.51 4.29
N THR A 135 -9.70 -11.77 3.97
CA THR A 135 -9.58 -12.32 2.60
C THR A 135 -10.46 -11.58 1.60
N GLU A 136 -11.66 -11.17 2.02
CA GLU A 136 -12.58 -10.38 1.19
C GLU A 136 -12.01 -9.00 0.85
N ARG A 137 -11.51 -8.25 1.86
CA ARG A 137 -10.88 -6.94 1.59
C ARG A 137 -9.63 -7.07 0.73
N PHE A 138 -8.84 -8.12 0.96
CA PHE A 138 -7.71 -8.46 0.10
C PHE A 138 -8.14 -8.67 -1.35
N ALA A 139 -9.20 -9.45 -1.59
CA ALA A 139 -9.70 -9.73 -2.94
C ALA A 139 -10.10 -8.45 -3.68
N GLN A 140 -10.90 -7.59 -3.03
CA GLN A 140 -11.34 -6.31 -3.60
C GLN A 140 -10.15 -5.36 -3.87
N SER A 141 -9.22 -5.26 -2.91
CA SER A 141 -8.01 -4.45 -3.06
C SER A 141 -7.12 -4.94 -4.20
N LEU A 142 -7.00 -6.26 -4.38
CA LEU A 142 -6.24 -6.84 -5.48
C LEU A 142 -6.85 -6.50 -6.83
N VAL A 143 -8.17 -6.69 -6.98
CA VAL A 143 -8.92 -6.35 -8.19
C VAL A 143 -8.72 -4.88 -8.52
N HIS A 144 -8.93 -3.98 -7.57
CA HIS A 144 -8.78 -2.53 -7.77
C HIS A 144 -7.38 -2.16 -8.29
N ARG A 145 -6.32 -2.72 -7.70
CA ARG A 145 -4.93 -2.40 -8.08
C ARG A 145 -4.50 -3.01 -9.43
N ARG A 146 -5.10 -4.14 -9.84
CA ARG A 146 -4.65 -4.92 -11.00
C ARG A 146 -5.52 -4.73 -12.26
N ALA A 147 -6.82 -4.48 -12.10
CA ALA A 147 -7.80 -4.51 -13.19
C ALA A 147 -7.42 -3.61 -14.37
N SER A 148 -6.83 -2.44 -14.11
CA SER A 148 -6.42 -1.49 -15.17
C SER A 148 -5.28 -1.98 -16.06
N ARG A 149 -4.58 -3.06 -15.70
CA ARG A 149 -3.37 -3.54 -16.39
C ARG A 149 -3.39 -5.03 -16.72
N GLN A 150 -4.29 -5.78 -16.12
CA GLN A 150 -4.38 -7.23 -16.23
C GLN A 150 -5.81 -7.66 -16.57
N GLY A 151 -5.90 -8.75 -17.33
CA GLY A 151 -7.18 -9.37 -17.67
C GLY A 151 -7.72 -10.25 -16.55
N ALA A 152 -8.98 -10.64 -16.70
CA ALA A 152 -9.73 -11.36 -15.67
C ALA A 152 -9.05 -12.68 -15.28
N ALA A 153 -8.50 -13.41 -16.26
CA ALA A 153 -7.91 -14.73 -16.01
C ALA A 153 -6.72 -14.67 -15.04
N ARG A 154 -5.86 -13.65 -15.17
CA ARG A 154 -4.67 -13.51 -14.33
C ARG A 154 -5.02 -13.07 -12.91
N ILE A 155 -5.99 -12.16 -12.77
CA ILE A 155 -6.46 -11.70 -11.45
C ILE A 155 -7.17 -12.86 -10.72
N VAL A 156 -8.05 -13.59 -11.41
CA VAL A 156 -8.74 -14.77 -10.85
C VAL A 156 -7.75 -15.86 -10.42
N GLN A 157 -6.69 -16.07 -11.19
CA GLN A 157 -5.63 -17.01 -10.81
C GLN A 157 -4.93 -16.57 -9.52
N GLU A 158 -4.58 -15.29 -9.39
CA GLU A 158 -3.95 -14.73 -8.18
C GLU A 158 -4.90 -14.82 -6.96
N LEU A 159 -6.20 -14.54 -7.13
CA LEU A 159 -7.20 -14.71 -6.07
C LEU A 159 -7.30 -16.16 -5.56
N ARG A 160 -7.36 -17.13 -6.48
CA ARG A 160 -7.42 -18.56 -6.12
C ARG A 160 -6.16 -19.04 -5.40
N GLN A 161 -4.99 -18.57 -5.84
CA GLN A 161 -3.72 -18.88 -5.17
C GLN A 161 -3.64 -18.33 -3.75
N HIS A 162 -4.47 -17.36 -3.41
CA HIS A 162 -4.55 -16.76 -2.08
C HIS A 162 -5.76 -17.23 -1.26
N GLY A 163 -6.42 -18.32 -1.69
CA GLY A 163 -7.49 -18.97 -0.92
C GLY A 163 -8.81 -18.19 -0.87
N VAL A 164 -9.07 -17.31 -1.83
CA VAL A 164 -10.36 -16.60 -1.93
C VAL A 164 -11.46 -17.60 -2.30
N ASP A 165 -12.62 -17.50 -1.63
CA ASP A 165 -13.76 -18.41 -1.82
C ASP A 165 -14.20 -18.49 -3.29
N ALA A 166 -14.64 -19.69 -3.72
CA ALA A 166 -15.00 -19.94 -5.11
C ALA A 166 -16.18 -19.09 -5.59
N ASN A 167 -17.17 -18.80 -4.73
CA ASN A 167 -18.31 -17.96 -5.09
C ASN A 167 -17.87 -16.50 -5.25
N GLN A 168 -17.06 -16.00 -4.31
CA GLN A 168 -16.50 -14.65 -4.40
C GLN A 168 -15.62 -14.49 -5.65
N VAL A 169 -14.81 -15.50 -5.98
CA VAL A 169 -14.01 -15.51 -7.21
C VAL A 169 -14.91 -15.49 -8.45
N ALA A 170 -16.03 -16.22 -8.46
CA ALA A 170 -16.97 -16.22 -9.58
C ALA A 170 -17.61 -14.84 -9.78
N GLU A 171 -18.05 -14.19 -8.70
CA GLU A 171 -18.62 -12.85 -8.74
C GLU A 171 -17.60 -11.82 -9.28
N LEU A 172 -16.39 -11.80 -8.71
CA LEU A 172 -15.32 -10.90 -9.14
C LEU A 172 -14.92 -11.14 -10.60
N ARG A 173 -14.90 -12.41 -11.04
CA ARG A 173 -14.65 -12.75 -12.44
C ARG A 173 -15.69 -12.11 -13.34
N ASP A 174 -16.98 -12.21 -13.01
CA ASP A 174 -18.06 -11.73 -13.87
C ASP A 174 -18.03 -10.18 -13.94
N GLN A 175 -17.77 -9.51 -12.82
CA GLN A 175 -17.52 -8.06 -12.78
C GLN A 175 -16.29 -7.65 -13.64
N LEU A 176 -15.19 -8.42 -13.54
CA LEU A 176 -13.99 -8.19 -14.34
C LEU A 176 -14.22 -8.40 -15.84
N ARG A 177 -15.03 -9.39 -16.23
CA ARG A 177 -15.38 -9.65 -17.63
C ARG A 177 -16.22 -8.51 -18.23
N ALA A 178 -17.16 -7.96 -17.46
CA ALA A 178 -18.07 -6.92 -17.93
C ALA A 178 -17.35 -5.67 -18.50
N THR A 179 -16.19 -5.31 -17.94
CA THR A 179 -15.40 -4.14 -18.39
C THR A 179 -14.07 -4.52 -19.05
N GLU A 180 -13.87 -5.80 -19.38
CA GLU A 180 -12.54 -6.29 -19.81
C GLU A 180 -12.09 -5.73 -21.16
N TYR A 181 -13.02 -5.55 -22.09
CA TYR A 181 -12.74 -5.00 -23.41
C TYR A 181 -12.11 -3.60 -23.31
N ASP A 182 -12.74 -2.70 -22.57
CA ASP A 182 -12.28 -1.31 -22.44
C ASP A 182 -10.90 -1.25 -21.78
N ARG A 183 -10.69 -2.03 -20.70
CA ARG A 183 -9.39 -2.10 -20.02
C ARG A 183 -8.31 -2.66 -20.93
N ALA A 184 -8.61 -3.70 -21.71
CA ALA A 184 -7.68 -4.29 -22.65
C ALA A 184 -7.30 -3.32 -23.78
N LEU A 185 -8.29 -2.58 -24.30
CA LEU A 185 -8.07 -1.58 -25.34
C LEU A 185 -7.15 -0.45 -24.86
N GLU A 186 -7.36 0.05 -23.64
CA GLU A 186 -6.50 1.08 -23.05
C GLU A 186 -5.07 0.58 -22.79
N VAL A 187 -4.92 -0.69 -22.39
CA VAL A 187 -3.60 -1.32 -22.25
C VAL A 187 -2.92 -1.50 -23.60
N TRP A 188 -3.67 -1.84 -24.64
CA TRP A 188 -3.18 -2.00 -26.00
C TRP A 188 -2.73 -0.66 -26.60
N LYS A 189 -3.55 0.39 -26.54
CA LYS A 189 -3.24 1.74 -27.04
C LYS A 189 -1.98 2.35 -26.41
N LYS A 190 -1.71 2.04 -25.14
CA LYS A 190 -0.48 2.49 -24.45
C LYS A 190 0.79 1.85 -25.00
N ARG A 191 0.68 0.76 -25.77
CA ARG A 191 1.82 -0.01 -26.28
C ARG A 191 1.93 0.00 -27.80
N PHE A 192 0.81 0.09 -28.50
CA PHE A 192 0.74 -0.02 -29.95
C PHE A 192 -0.10 1.12 -30.51
N ASP A 193 0.43 1.76 -31.55
CA ASP A 193 -0.21 2.91 -32.21
C ASP A 193 -1.09 2.49 -33.41
N ALA A 194 -0.98 1.23 -33.84
CA ALA A 194 -1.70 0.71 -35.01
C ALA A 194 -2.01 -0.79 -34.89
N LYS A 195 -3.02 -1.22 -35.65
CA LYS A 195 -3.35 -2.63 -35.88
C LYS A 195 -2.18 -3.38 -36.55
N PRO A 196 -2.10 -4.71 -36.41
CA PRO A 196 -1.02 -5.47 -37.03
C PRO A 196 -1.10 -5.41 -38.56
N ALA A 197 0.06 -5.24 -39.21
CA ALA A 197 0.17 -5.25 -40.67
C ALA A 197 0.39 -6.65 -41.26
N ASP A 198 0.87 -7.59 -40.45
CA ASP A 198 1.17 -8.97 -40.84
C ASP A 198 0.92 -9.94 -39.67
N ARG A 199 1.05 -11.25 -39.93
CA ARG A 199 0.82 -12.29 -38.92
C ARG A 199 1.85 -12.29 -37.79
N ALA A 200 3.06 -11.81 -38.03
CA ALA A 200 4.08 -11.69 -36.99
C ALA A 200 3.72 -10.56 -36.00
N ALA A 201 3.25 -9.42 -36.51
CA ALA A 201 2.72 -8.31 -35.74
C ALA A 201 1.46 -8.71 -34.98
N TYR A 202 0.54 -9.47 -35.60
CA TYR A 202 -0.62 -10.04 -34.93
C TYR A 202 -0.19 -10.88 -33.72
N ALA A 203 0.70 -11.86 -33.93
CA ALA A 203 1.18 -12.73 -32.86
C ALA A 203 1.86 -11.93 -31.73
N LYS A 204 2.60 -10.87 -32.06
CA LYS A 204 3.21 -9.96 -31.08
C LYS A 204 2.17 -9.23 -30.22
N GLN A 205 1.16 -8.63 -30.86
CA GLN A 205 0.11 -7.89 -30.15
C GLN A 205 -0.79 -8.82 -29.33
N ALA A 206 -1.18 -9.96 -29.90
CA ALA A 206 -1.98 -10.98 -29.22
C ALA A 206 -1.25 -11.55 -27.99
N ARG A 207 0.04 -11.93 -28.11
CA ARG A 207 0.84 -12.41 -26.97
C ARG A 207 0.99 -11.36 -25.87
N PHE A 208 1.10 -10.08 -26.24
CA PHE A 208 1.20 -8.99 -25.26
C PHE A 208 -0.04 -8.89 -24.36
N LEU A 209 -1.24 -9.06 -24.94
CA LEU A 209 -2.50 -9.05 -24.18
C LEU A 209 -2.73 -10.40 -23.47
N ALA A 210 -2.46 -11.53 -24.14
CA ALA A 210 -2.62 -12.86 -23.55
C ALA A 210 -1.72 -13.06 -22.32
N SER A 211 -0.47 -12.60 -22.36
CA SER A 211 0.45 -12.66 -21.21
C SER A 211 -0.03 -11.84 -20.01
N ARG A 212 -0.92 -10.86 -20.22
CA ARG A 212 -1.60 -10.09 -19.17
C ARG A 212 -2.90 -10.74 -18.70
N GLY A 213 -3.32 -11.84 -19.30
CA GLY A 213 -4.50 -12.61 -18.93
C GLY A 213 -5.81 -12.09 -19.51
N PHE A 214 -5.77 -11.29 -20.57
CA PHE A 214 -6.98 -10.85 -21.27
C PHE A 214 -7.63 -12.00 -22.05
N ALA A 215 -8.95 -11.97 -22.13
CA ALA A 215 -9.75 -12.97 -22.85
C ALA A 215 -9.39 -13.08 -24.33
N HIS A 216 -9.42 -14.29 -24.89
CA HIS A 216 -9.10 -14.51 -26.30
C HIS A 216 -10.08 -13.81 -27.25
N ASP A 217 -11.38 -13.82 -26.92
CA ASP A 217 -12.43 -13.09 -27.64
C ASP A 217 -12.21 -11.57 -27.58
N VAL A 218 -11.80 -11.02 -26.43
CA VAL A 218 -11.43 -9.60 -26.29
C VAL A 218 -10.21 -9.26 -27.14
N ILE A 219 -9.19 -10.12 -27.15
CA ILE A 219 -7.98 -9.95 -27.96
C ILE A 219 -8.34 -9.90 -29.44
N ARG A 220 -9.14 -10.85 -29.92
CA ARG A 220 -9.60 -10.91 -31.31
C ARG A 220 -10.38 -9.64 -31.70
N ARG A 221 -11.27 -9.14 -30.82
CA ARG A 221 -12.01 -7.89 -31.06
C ARG A 221 -11.11 -6.66 -31.18
N ILE A 222 -10.00 -6.59 -30.45
CA ILE A 222 -9.07 -5.44 -30.46
C ILE A 222 -8.11 -5.53 -31.65
N VAL A 223 -7.44 -6.66 -31.78
CA VAL A 223 -6.34 -6.85 -32.73
C VAL A 223 -6.86 -7.16 -34.14
N GLY A 224 -8.04 -7.77 -34.26
CA GLY A 224 -8.61 -8.33 -35.49
C GLY A 224 -8.52 -9.86 -35.50
N ASP A 225 -9.01 -10.48 -36.57
CA ASP A 225 -8.65 -11.86 -36.87
C ASP A 225 -7.23 -11.90 -37.46
N SER A 226 -6.51 -12.99 -37.22
CA SER A 226 -5.36 -13.28 -38.06
C SER A 226 -5.93 -13.64 -39.43
N ASP A 227 -5.85 -12.74 -40.41
CA ASP A 227 -6.24 -13.06 -41.79
C ASP A 227 -5.40 -14.25 -42.26
N GLU A 228 -5.96 -15.45 -42.13
CA GLU A 228 -5.66 -16.70 -42.84
C GLU A 228 -6.74 -17.73 -42.48
N ASP A 229 -7.78 -17.77 -43.31
CA ASP A 229 -8.08 -18.99 -44.07
C ASP A 229 -7.48 -18.84 -45.48
#